data_AF-A0A498QHW0-F1
#
_entry.id   AF-A0A498QHW0-F1
#
_cell.length_a   1.000
_cell.length_b   1.000
_cell.length_c   1.000
_cell.angle_alpha   90.00
_cell.angle_beta   90.00
_cell.angle_gamma   90.00
#
_symmetry.space_group_name_H-M   'P 1'
#
loop_
_entity.id
_entity.type
_entity.pdbx_description
1 polymer ?
#
loop_
_entity_poly.entity_id
_entity_poly.type
_entity_poly.pdbx_seq_one_letter_code
_entity_poly.pdbx_strand_id
1 'polypeptide(L)'
;MRSAARSCDRENLYSSLLTEWRYQRDRGALEALSSRRGPKPGKPAANAAEAEIARLRAELDTAREVIRVQVHCNRFFRWYNHEHKHSGIGLHVPADVHYGRADEIRRHRASVLDTAYRIHPERFIRKPPQPPALPTFRAINSPSKEEEPTR
;
A
#
# COMPACT_ATOMS: atom_id res chain seq x y z
N MET A 1 -43.14 -29.46 -73.15
CA MET A 1 -43.83 -29.71 -71.85
C MET A 1 -42.96 -29.15 -70.74
N ARG A 2 -43.55 -28.28 -69.89
CA ARG A 2 -43.03 -27.74 -68.59
C ARG A 2 -41.83 -26.78 -68.72
N SER A 3 -41.93 -25.47 -68.50
CA SER A 3 -42.39 -24.66 -67.34
C SER A 3 -41.31 -24.43 -66.26
N ALA A 4 -41.38 -23.23 -65.67
CA ALA A 4 -40.72 -22.69 -64.48
C ALA A 4 -39.28 -22.15 -64.66
N ALA A 5 -39.04 -20.83 -64.64
CA ALA A 5 -39.23 -19.85 -63.55
C ALA A 5 -38.08 -19.84 -62.54
N ARG A 6 -37.32 -18.73 -62.58
CA ARG A 6 -36.77 -17.95 -61.46
C ARG A 6 -36.16 -18.73 -60.28
N SER A 7 -34.85 -18.60 -60.13
CA SER A 7 -34.32 -17.92 -58.94
C SER A 7 -33.02 -17.22 -59.31
N CYS A 8 -32.98 -15.91 -59.10
CA CYS A 8 -31.73 -15.18 -58.87
C CYS A 8 -31.11 -15.73 -57.57
N ASP A 9 -29.79 -15.76 -57.43
CA ASP A 9 -29.11 -15.24 -56.23
C ASP A 9 -27.57 -15.32 -56.32
N ARG A 10 -26.96 -14.13 -56.42
CA ARG A 10 -25.74 -13.68 -55.69
C ARG A 10 -24.29 -14.10 -56.02
N GLU A 11 -23.94 -14.63 -57.19
CA GLU A 11 -22.53 -15.02 -57.43
C GLU A 11 -21.80 -14.38 -58.63
N ASN A 12 -22.05 -13.11 -58.95
CA ASN A 12 -21.31 -12.46 -60.06
C ASN A 12 -20.64 -11.11 -59.72
N LEU A 13 -20.59 -10.74 -58.43
CA LEU A 13 -19.90 -9.53 -57.95
C LEU A 13 -18.55 -9.82 -57.27
N TYR A 14 -18.13 -11.08 -57.21
CA TYR A 14 -16.89 -11.52 -56.53
C TYR A 14 -15.83 -12.11 -57.47
N SER A 15 -16.02 -12.15 -58.79
CA SER A 15 -15.01 -12.75 -59.68
C SER A 15 -13.91 -11.76 -60.08
N SER A 16 -14.27 -10.51 -60.39
CA SER A 16 -13.31 -9.46 -60.77
C SER A 16 -12.46 -8.98 -59.58
N LEU A 17 -13.07 -8.83 -58.40
CA LEU A 17 -12.39 -8.38 -57.18
C LEU A 17 -11.41 -9.43 -56.64
N LEU A 18 -11.74 -10.73 -56.74
CA LEU A 18 -10.81 -11.82 -56.39
C LEU A 18 -9.70 -11.98 -57.41
N THR A 19 -9.98 -11.79 -58.70
CA THR A 19 -8.97 -11.82 -59.76
C THR A 19 -7.99 -10.65 -59.62
N GLU A 20 -8.51 -9.46 -59.33
CA GLU A 20 -7.71 -8.25 -59.07
C GLU A 20 -6.86 -8.44 -57.81
N TRP A 21 -7.45 -8.96 -56.73
CA TRP A 21 -6.69 -9.25 -55.51
C TRP A 21 -5.59 -10.29 -55.72
N ARG A 22 -5.86 -11.34 -56.50
CA ARG A 22 -4.87 -12.35 -56.88
C ARG A 22 -3.75 -11.74 -57.73
N TYR A 23 -4.11 -10.92 -58.72
CA TYR A 23 -3.15 -10.24 -59.57
C TYR A 23 -2.26 -9.29 -58.76
N GLN A 24 -2.83 -8.50 -57.86
CA GLN A 24 -2.08 -7.61 -56.96
C GLN A 24 -1.20 -8.38 -55.98
N ARG A 25 -1.69 -9.49 -55.43
CA ARG A 25 -0.90 -10.38 -54.55
C ARG A 25 0.26 -11.02 -55.31
N ASP A 26 0.03 -11.53 -56.52
CA ASP A 26 1.05 -12.21 -57.31
C ASP A 26 2.07 -11.20 -57.86
N ARG A 27 1.64 -9.99 -58.26
CA ARG A 27 2.55 -8.85 -58.52
C ARG A 27 3.36 -8.48 -57.29
N GLY A 28 2.72 -8.32 -56.13
CA GLY A 28 3.40 -7.97 -54.89
C GLY A 28 4.36 -9.06 -54.41
N ALA A 29 4.06 -10.34 -54.68
CA ALA A 29 4.94 -11.47 -54.40
C ALA A 29 6.16 -11.48 -55.31
N LEU A 30 5.98 -11.20 -56.61
CA LEU A 30 7.09 -11.08 -57.56
C LEU A 30 7.99 -9.87 -57.24
N GLU A 31 7.38 -8.75 -56.85
CA GLU A 31 8.09 -7.54 -56.43
C GLU A 31 8.89 -7.78 -55.15
N ALA A 32 8.30 -8.47 -54.16
CA ALA A 32 8.97 -8.90 -52.94
C ALA A 32 10.16 -9.85 -53.21
N LEU A 33 10.04 -10.76 -54.19
CA LEU A 33 11.13 -11.65 -54.62
C LEU A 33 12.25 -10.93 -55.37
N SER A 34 11.93 -9.83 -56.07
CA SER A 34 12.91 -9.01 -56.80
C SER A 34 13.73 -8.09 -55.89
N SER A 35 13.23 -7.80 -54.68
CA SER A 35 13.93 -6.98 -53.70
C SER A 35 15.08 -7.75 -53.02
N ARG A 36 16.28 -7.16 -52.93
CA ARG A 36 17.30 -7.71 -52.02
C ARG A 36 16.72 -7.67 -50.61
N ARG A 37 16.66 -8.84 -49.95
CA ARG A 37 16.30 -8.94 -48.53
C ARG A 37 17.16 -7.93 -47.76
N GLY A 38 16.51 -6.88 -47.26
CA GLY A 38 17.17 -5.85 -46.45
C GLY A 38 17.74 -6.45 -45.16
N PRO A 39 18.60 -5.71 -44.44
CA PRO A 39 19.03 -6.12 -43.11
C PRO A 39 17.81 -6.51 -42.29
N LYS A 40 17.86 -7.66 -41.62
CA LYS A 40 16.79 -8.08 -40.71
C LYS A 40 16.51 -6.89 -39.79
N PRO A 41 15.25 -6.42 -39.64
CA PRO A 41 14.96 -5.36 -38.70
C PRO A 41 15.57 -5.78 -37.36
N GLY A 42 16.46 -4.94 -36.81
CA GLY A 42 16.99 -5.16 -35.48
C GLY A 42 15.81 -5.40 -34.54
N LYS A 43 15.95 -6.32 -33.57
CA LYS A 43 14.88 -6.59 -32.60
C LYS A 43 14.33 -5.23 -32.13
N PRO A 44 13.01 -4.97 -32.29
CA PRO A 44 12.48 -3.66 -31.99
C PRO A 44 12.76 -3.32 -30.52
N ALA A 45 12.79 -2.04 -30.19
CA ALA A 45 12.91 -1.50 -28.83
C ALA A 45 11.87 -2.02 -27.80
N ALA A 46 11.05 -3.01 -28.18
CA ALA A 46 10.14 -3.78 -27.35
C ALA A 46 10.83 -4.34 -26.10
N ASN A 47 12.04 -4.89 -26.18
CA ASN A 47 12.73 -5.42 -24.99
C ASN A 47 13.18 -4.32 -24.00
N ALA A 48 13.60 -3.16 -24.51
CA ALA A 48 14.03 -2.04 -23.68
C ALA A 48 12.84 -1.32 -23.05
N ALA A 49 11.76 -1.12 -23.81
CA ALA A 49 10.51 -0.56 -23.30
C ALA A 49 9.83 -1.50 -22.29
N GLU A 50 9.81 -2.81 -22.54
CA GLU A 50 9.29 -3.81 -21.60
C GLU A 50 10.12 -3.86 -20.31
N ALA A 51 11.45 -3.79 -20.42
CA ALA A 51 12.34 -3.72 -19.25
C ALA A 51 12.08 -2.44 -18.44
N GLU A 52 11.89 -1.30 -19.10
CA GLU A 52 11.58 -0.04 -18.43
C GLU A 52 10.20 -0.08 -17.77
N ILE A 53 9.19 -0.64 -18.43
CA ILE A 53 7.86 -0.85 -17.84
C ILE A 53 7.96 -1.76 -16.60
N ALA A 54 8.73 -2.84 -16.66
CA ALA A 54 8.93 -3.73 -15.52
C ALA A 54 9.63 -3.00 -14.35
N ARG A 55 10.66 -2.21 -14.65
CA ARG A 55 11.36 -1.38 -13.66
C ARG A 55 10.43 -0.37 -13.00
N LEU A 56 9.72 0.42 -13.80
CA LEU A 56 8.80 1.44 -13.29
C LEU A 56 7.65 0.84 -12.49
N ARG A 57 7.17 -0.36 -12.85
CA ARG A 57 6.19 -1.09 -12.03
C ARG A 57 6.76 -1.46 -10.66
N ALA A 58 7.97 -2.00 -10.61
CA ALA A 58 8.62 -2.34 -9.34
C ALA A 58 8.88 -1.10 -8.46
N GLU A 59 9.28 0.01 -9.08
CA GLU A 59 9.46 1.29 -8.38
C GLU A 59 8.13 1.84 -7.85
N LEU A 60 7.06 1.76 -8.66
CA LEU A 60 5.71 2.16 -8.25
C LEU A 60 5.21 1.30 -7.09
N ASP A 61 5.44 -0.01 -7.12
CA ASP A 61 5.05 -0.90 -6.02
C ASP A 61 5.83 -0.58 -4.75
N THR A 62 7.13 -0.27 -4.87
CA THR A 62 7.94 0.21 -3.75
C THR A 62 7.38 1.52 -3.18
N ALA A 63 7.06 2.49 -4.03
CA ALA A 63 6.48 3.76 -3.60
C ALA A 63 5.12 3.58 -2.92
N ARG A 64 4.28 2.66 -3.42
CA ARG A 64 3.00 2.31 -2.80
C ARG A 64 3.18 1.72 -1.40
N GLU A 65 4.15 0.84 -1.22
CA GLU A 65 4.46 0.27 0.11
C GLU A 65 4.98 1.33 1.07
N VAL A 66 5.86 2.24 0.62
CA VAL A 66 6.31 3.37 1.44
C VAL A 66 5.12 4.22 1.91
N ILE A 67 4.20 4.56 1.01
CA ILE A 67 2.99 5.32 1.35
C ILE A 67 2.12 4.55 2.36
N ARG A 68 1.93 3.24 2.17
CA ARG A 68 1.18 2.40 3.12
C ARG A 68 1.79 2.41 4.52
N VAL A 69 3.11 2.23 4.60
CA VAL A 69 3.84 2.27 5.87
C VAL A 69 3.72 3.65 6.53
N GLN A 70 3.90 4.73 5.77
CA GLN A 70 3.76 6.09 6.30
C GLN A 70 2.37 6.36 6.88
N VAL A 71 1.32 5.97 6.17
CA VAL A 71 -0.07 6.11 6.64
C VAL A 71 -0.29 5.28 7.91
N HIS A 72 0.19 4.04 7.93
CA HIS A 72 0.10 3.19 9.11
C HIS A 72 0.82 3.81 10.31
N CYS A 73 2.08 4.22 10.14
CA CYS A 73 2.90 4.80 11.20
C CYS A 73 2.28 6.09 11.75
N ASN A 74 1.79 6.98 10.89
CA ASN A 74 1.14 8.21 11.33
C ASN A 74 -0.05 7.94 12.27
N ARG A 75 -0.92 7.00 11.87
CA ARG A 75 -2.06 6.58 12.69
C ARG A 75 -1.61 5.88 13.98
N PHE A 76 -0.68 4.94 13.86
CA PHE A 76 -0.22 4.11 14.97
C PHE A 76 0.45 4.95 16.04
N PHE A 77 1.45 5.78 15.70
CA PHE A 77 2.20 6.54 16.70
C PHE A 77 1.33 7.59 17.38
N ARG A 78 0.37 8.20 16.68
CA ARG A 78 -0.58 9.12 17.31
C ARG A 78 -1.39 8.40 18.39
N TRP A 79 -2.03 7.28 18.04
CA TRP A 79 -2.80 6.49 19.00
C TRP A 79 -1.93 5.93 20.13
N TYR A 80 -0.76 5.38 19.79
CA TYR A 80 0.16 4.78 20.75
C TYR A 80 0.61 5.80 21.80
N ASN A 81 0.98 7.02 21.38
CA ASN A 81 1.49 8.03 22.30
C ASN A 81 0.41 8.73 23.12
N HIS A 82 -0.81 8.89 22.61
CA HIS A 82 -1.81 9.77 23.23
C HIS A 82 -3.08 9.06 23.72
N GLU A 83 -3.37 7.84 23.28
CA GLU A 83 -4.61 7.14 23.59
C GLU A 83 -4.37 5.79 24.27
N HIS A 84 -3.37 5.03 23.81
CA HIS A 84 -3.08 3.68 24.28
C HIS A 84 -2.59 3.66 25.74
N LYS A 85 -3.43 3.21 26.67
CA LYS A 85 -3.06 3.02 28.08
C LYS A 85 -2.18 1.78 28.22
N HIS A 86 -0.89 2.00 28.39
CA HIS A 86 0.11 0.94 28.35
C HIS A 86 0.36 0.36 29.75
N SER A 87 0.12 -0.94 29.93
CA SER A 87 0.21 -1.62 31.23
C SER A 87 1.60 -1.55 31.84
N GLY A 88 2.66 -1.67 31.03
CA GLY A 88 4.06 -1.57 31.47
C GLY A 88 4.48 -0.20 32.02
N ILE A 89 3.67 0.85 31.86
CA ILE A 89 3.91 2.18 32.42
C ILE A 89 2.76 2.64 33.33
N GLY A 90 2.13 1.70 34.04
CA GLY A 90 1.09 2.01 35.03
C GLY A 90 -0.22 2.51 34.42
N LEU A 91 -0.57 2.05 33.22
CA LEU A 91 -1.77 2.47 32.47
C LEU A 91 -1.77 3.98 32.15
N HIS A 92 -0.59 4.56 31.95
CA HIS A 92 -0.42 5.88 31.34
C HIS A 92 -0.33 5.75 29.82
N VAL A 93 -0.52 6.88 29.13
CA VAL A 93 -0.10 6.98 27.73
C VAL A 93 1.37 7.41 27.71
N PRO A 94 2.17 6.97 26.72
CA PRO A 94 3.58 7.34 26.62
C PRO A 94 3.83 8.85 26.69
N ALA A 95 2.96 9.69 26.11
CA ALA A 95 3.10 11.14 26.17
C ALA A 95 3.05 11.67 27.62
N ASP A 96 2.25 11.10 28.51
CA ASP A 96 2.18 11.56 29.91
C ASP A 96 3.46 11.25 30.67
N VAL A 97 4.11 10.14 30.36
CA VAL A 97 5.41 9.79 30.94
C VAL A 97 6.50 10.69 30.37
N HIS A 98 6.52 10.87 29.05
CA HIS A 98 7.51 11.69 28.36
C HIS A 98 7.49 13.16 28.84
N TYR A 99 6.31 13.74 29.01
CA TYR A 99 6.15 15.12 29.47
C TYR A 99 6.05 15.26 31.00
N GLY A 100 6.36 14.21 31.77
CA GLY A 100 6.41 14.28 33.24
C GLY A 100 5.07 14.45 33.96
N ARG A 101 3.93 14.24 33.28
CA ARG A 101 2.58 14.34 33.86
C ARG A 101 2.13 13.09 34.63
N ALA A 102 2.88 11.99 34.51
CA ALA A 102 2.48 10.70 35.04
C ALA A 102 2.21 10.72 36.55
N ASP A 103 3.07 11.36 37.35
CA ASP A 103 2.89 11.44 38.81
C ASP A 103 1.65 12.22 39.22
N GLU A 104 1.38 13.35 38.56
CA GLU A 104 0.18 14.16 38.82
C GLU A 104 -1.09 13.37 38.51
N ILE A 105 -1.15 12.74 37.34
CA ILE A 105 -2.28 11.90 36.93
C ILE A 105 -2.45 10.74 37.91
N ARG A 106 -1.36 10.13 38.38
CA ARG A 106 -1.41 9.05 39.37
C ARG A 106 -1.97 9.54 40.72
N ARG A 107 -1.55 10.71 41.20
CA ARG A 107 -2.12 11.33 42.41
C ARG A 107 -3.61 11.60 42.27
N HIS A 108 -4.03 12.15 41.13
CA HIS A 108 -5.45 12.38 40.84
C HIS A 108 -6.25 11.07 40.85
N ARG A 109 -5.74 10.01 40.19
CA ARG A 109 -6.34 8.67 40.23
C ARG A 109 -6.49 8.13 41.65
N ALA A 110 -5.49 8.36 42.52
CA ALA A 110 -5.56 7.93 43.91
C ALA A 110 -6.71 8.61 44.67
N SER A 111 -6.92 9.92 44.47
CA SER A 111 -8.03 10.65 45.09
C SER A 111 -9.41 10.15 44.64
N VAL A 112 -9.57 9.87 43.34
CA VAL A 112 -10.81 9.29 42.80
C VAL A 112 -11.08 7.92 43.40
N LEU A 113 -10.06 7.07 43.48
CA LEU A 113 -10.14 5.74 44.06
C LEU A 113 -10.47 5.76 45.56
N ASP A 114 -9.88 6.68 46.31
CA ASP A 114 -10.20 6.90 47.72
C ASP A 114 -11.66 7.34 47.92
N THR A 115 -12.13 8.28 47.11
CA THR A 115 -13.52 8.73 47.11
C THR A 115 -14.47 7.57 46.80
N ALA A 116 -14.17 6.77 45.77
CA ALA A 116 -14.96 5.61 45.40
C ALA A 116 -15.00 4.55 46.53
N TYR A 117 -13.86 4.32 47.19
CA TYR A 117 -13.77 3.39 48.32
C TYR A 117 -14.62 3.87 49.51
N ARG A 118 -14.61 5.16 49.82
CA ARG A 118 -15.42 5.73 50.91
C ARG A 118 -16.93 5.57 50.67
N ILE A 119 -17.38 5.66 49.42
CA ILE A 119 -18.81 5.54 49.08
C ILE A 119 -19.24 4.07 49.05
N HIS A 120 -18.39 3.18 48.52
CA HIS A 120 -18.71 1.77 48.29
C HIS A 120 -17.60 0.82 48.75
N PRO A 121 -17.33 0.73 50.07
CA PRO A 121 -16.26 -0.12 50.58
C PRO A 121 -16.49 -1.61 50.26
N GLU A 122 -17.75 -2.05 50.16
CA GLU A 122 -18.15 -3.42 49.83
C GLU A 122 -17.70 -3.88 48.43
N ARG A 123 -17.43 -2.94 47.52
CA ARG A 123 -16.93 -3.25 46.17
C ARG A 123 -15.44 -3.61 46.15
N PHE A 124 -14.71 -3.33 47.23
CA PHE A 124 -13.26 -3.49 47.29
C PHE A 124 -12.86 -4.53 48.33
N ILE A 125 -12.25 -5.62 47.86
CA ILE A 125 -11.89 -6.74 48.72
C ILE A 125 -10.67 -6.38 49.59
N ARG A 126 -10.82 -6.51 50.92
CA ARG A 126 -9.79 -6.38 51.97
C ARG A 126 -9.16 -5.00 52.18
N LYS A 127 -8.91 -4.21 51.14
CA LYS A 127 -8.18 -2.93 51.26
C LYS A 127 -8.61 -1.89 50.23
N PRO A 128 -8.36 -0.60 50.48
CA PRO A 128 -8.56 0.45 49.49
C PRO A 128 -7.77 0.16 48.19
N PRO A 129 -8.37 0.40 47.02
CA PRO A 129 -7.67 0.28 45.74
C PRO A 129 -6.57 1.35 45.62
N GLN A 130 -5.46 0.99 44.98
CA GLN A 130 -4.40 1.96 44.65
C GLN A 130 -4.10 1.94 43.15
N PRO A 131 -3.80 3.11 42.55
CA PRO A 131 -3.39 3.15 41.17
C PRO A 131 -2.03 2.45 40.99
N PRO A 132 -1.79 1.77 39.85
CA PRO A 132 -0.51 1.12 39.57
C PRO A 132 0.69 2.03 39.80
N ALA A 133 1.79 1.49 40.31
CA ALA A 133 3.04 2.24 40.44
C ALA A 133 3.63 2.56 39.06
N LEU A 134 4.31 3.69 38.95
CA LEU A 134 5.14 3.97 37.78
C LEU A 134 6.39 3.10 37.83
N PRO A 135 6.87 2.58 36.68
CA PRO A 135 8.11 1.83 36.64
C PRO A 135 9.30 2.74 36.96
N THR A 136 10.35 2.17 37.55
CA THR A 136 11.66 2.81 37.59
C THR A 136 12.13 3.03 36.16
N PHE A 137 12.67 4.22 35.87
CA PHE A 137 13.16 4.60 34.54
C PHE A 137 13.99 3.48 33.89
N ARG A 138 13.68 3.15 32.63
CA ARG A 138 14.37 2.11 31.85
C ARG A 138 14.48 2.56 30.40
N ALA A 139 15.69 2.63 29.87
CA ALA A 139 15.96 3.05 28.50
C ALA A 139 16.49 1.88 27.67
N ILE A 140 16.03 1.76 26.42
CA ILE A 140 16.59 0.83 25.43
C ILE A 140 17.87 1.42 24.82
N ASN A 141 17.88 2.75 24.61
CA ASN A 141 19.03 3.53 24.20
C ASN A 141 19.22 4.65 25.22
N SER A 142 20.17 4.51 26.14
CA SER A 142 20.54 5.60 27.03
C SER A 142 21.43 6.59 26.28
N PRO A 143 21.21 7.92 26.40
CA PRO A 143 22.17 8.87 25.86
C PRO A 143 23.54 8.63 26.51
N SER A 144 24.60 8.70 25.70
CA SER A 144 25.96 8.77 26.23
C SER A 144 26.09 9.98 27.15
N LYS A 145 26.96 9.91 28.15
CA LYS A 145 27.14 10.98 29.17
C LYS A 145 27.63 12.33 28.61
N GLU A 146 27.85 12.43 27.30
CA GLU A 146 28.53 13.54 26.65
C GLU A 146 27.59 14.49 25.90
N GLU A 147 26.29 14.21 25.84
CA GLU A 147 25.29 15.09 25.24
C GLU A 147 24.34 15.63 26.31
N GLU A 148 24.86 16.52 27.18
CA GLU A 148 23.96 17.43 27.90
C GLU A 148 23.43 18.47 26.90
N PRO A 149 22.11 18.64 26.76
CA PRO A 149 21.56 19.67 25.90
C PRO A 149 21.98 21.02 26.45
N THR A 150 22.69 21.80 25.64
CA THR A 150 22.96 23.21 25.91
C THR A 150 21.61 23.91 26.02
N ARG A 151 21.33 24.40 27.23
CA ARG A 151 20.07 25.06 27.60
C ARG A 151 19.91 26.41 26.91
#